data_AF-A0A084WL96-F1
#
_entry.id   AF-A0A084WL96-F1
#
_cell.length_a   1.000
_cell.length_b   1.000
_cell.length_c   1.000
_cell.angle_alpha   90.00
_cell.angle_beta   90.00
_cell.angle_gamma   90.00
#
_symmetry.space_group_name_H-M   'P 1'
#
loop_
_entity.id
_entity.type
_entity.pdbx_description
1 polymer ?
#
loop_
_entity_poly.entity_id
_entity_poly.type
_entity_poly.pdbx_seq_one_letter_code
_entity_poly.pdbx_strand_id
1 'polypeptide(L)'
;MVFRLSLHFIIEELIPRHVRTRCQEAVAANENPGSSMYIRVGAIDGDTIVPAKLYSLTDKFPTDYQHAVKLAIDECYEQLSRSFPPGRSFQTTSGCGALGATLDDCLWLRTYEKCPNSRWTASPVCNKVRQRVPYC
;
A
#
# COMPACT_ATOMS: atom_id res chain seq x y z
N MET A 1 12.95 -28.78 -2.95
CA MET A 1 11.83 -28.42 -2.05
C MET A 1 12.28 -27.25 -1.20
N VAL A 2 11.77 -26.05 -1.43
CA VAL A 2 12.04 -24.91 -0.53
C VAL A 2 10.73 -24.13 -0.31
N PHE A 3 10.17 -24.40 0.87
CA PHE A 3 9.19 -23.67 1.66
C PHE A 3 8.22 -22.69 0.97
N ARG A 4 7.02 -23.23 0.66
CA ARG A 4 5.77 -22.47 0.81
C ARG A 4 5.59 -22.10 2.29
N LEU A 5 6.04 -20.93 2.70
CA LEU A 5 5.49 -20.28 3.89
C LEU A 5 4.20 -19.56 3.47
N SER A 6 3.14 -20.36 3.31
CA SER A 6 1.76 -19.89 3.25
C SER A 6 1.33 -19.41 4.64
N LEU A 7 1.84 -18.26 5.08
CA LEU A 7 1.21 -17.48 6.13
C LEU A 7 -0.08 -16.89 5.54
N HIS A 8 -1.22 -17.52 5.85
CA HIS A 8 -2.56 -17.09 5.45
C HIS A 8 -2.99 -15.81 6.18
N PHE A 9 -2.33 -14.71 5.81
CA PHE A 9 -2.79 -13.35 6.01
C PHE A 9 -3.00 -12.76 4.62
N ILE A 10 -4.24 -12.64 4.18
CA ILE A 10 -4.53 -12.10 2.85
C ILE A 10 -5.05 -10.67 3.02
N ILE A 11 -4.15 -9.74 3.33
CA ILE A 11 -4.37 -8.36 2.88
C ILE A 11 -4.22 -8.42 1.36
N GLU A 12 -5.34 -8.28 0.66
CA GLU A 12 -5.31 -8.26 -0.79
C GLU A 12 -4.60 -6.99 -1.25
N GLU A 13 -3.67 -7.15 -2.18
CA GLU A 13 -2.82 -6.05 -2.62
C GLU A 13 -3.64 -5.03 -3.43
N LEU A 14 -3.60 -3.76 -3.02
CA LEU A 14 -4.24 -2.68 -3.75
C LEU A 14 -3.62 -2.53 -5.15
N ILE A 15 -2.29 -2.53 -5.22
CA ILE A 15 -1.55 -2.53 -6.49
C ILE A 15 -1.63 -3.93 -7.13
N PRO A 16 -2.06 -4.05 -8.40
CA PRO A 16 -2.08 -5.32 -9.10
C PRO A 16 -0.69 -5.99 -9.15
N ARG A 17 -0.65 -7.31 -8.95
CA ARG A 17 0.61 -8.09 -8.95
C ARG A 17 1.51 -7.83 -10.15
N HIS A 18 0.94 -7.79 -11.35
CA HIS A 18 1.72 -7.56 -12.58
C HIS A 18 2.39 -6.18 -12.61
N VAL A 19 1.79 -5.15 -11.99
CA VAL A 19 2.40 -3.81 -11.86
C VAL A 19 3.56 -3.88 -10.88
N ARG A 20 3.35 -4.52 -9.72
CA ARG A 20 4.40 -4.70 -8.72
C ARG A 20 5.59 -5.50 -9.27
N THR A 21 5.34 -6.61 -9.96
CA THR A 21 6.40 -7.44 -10.55
C THR A 21 7.21 -6.65 -11.59
N ARG A 22 6.55 -5.92 -12.49
CA ARG A 22 7.25 -5.04 -13.45
C ARG A 22 8.05 -3.93 -12.77
N CYS A 23 7.55 -3.39 -11.65
CA CYS A 23 8.31 -2.46 -10.84
C CYS A 23 9.54 -3.12 -10.22
N GLN A 24 9.40 -4.29 -9.60
CA GLN A 24 10.50 -5.04 -9.02
C GLN A 24 11.57 -5.43 -10.05
N GLU A 25 11.17 -5.80 -11.27
CA GLU A 25 12.08 -6.08 -12.37
C GLU A 25 12.81 -4.81 -12.82
N ALA A 26 12.10 -3.68 -12.95
CA ALA A 26 12.73 -2.40 -13.26
C ALA A 26 13.66 -1.92 -12.13
N VAL A 27 13.35 -2.25 -10.87
CA VAL A 27 14.21 -1.99 -9.69
C VAL A 27 15.46 -2.84 -9.71
N ALA A 28 15.34 -4.12 -10.08
CA ALA A 28 16.48 -5.01 -10.16
C ALA A 28 17.43 -4.63 -11.31
N ALA A 29 16.90 -4.05 -12.39
CA ALA A 29 17.69 -3.60 -13.55
C ALA A 29 18.41 -2.25 -13.34
N ASN A 30 17.82 -1.36 -12.53
CA ASN A 30 18.39 -0.06 -12.16
C ASN A 30 18.41 0.00 -10.64
N GLU A 31 19.59 -0.13 -10.00
CA GLU A 31 19.81 -0.35 -8.54
C GLU A 31 19.01 0.49 -7.52
N ASN A 32 18.13 1.40 -7.92
CA ASN A 32 17.20 2.07 -7.01
C ASN A 32 15.94 2.62 -7.71
N PRO A 33 14.75 2.08 -7.43
CA PRO A 33 13.52 2.89 -7.46
C PRO A 33 12.40 2.34 -6.54
N GLY A 34 12.51 2.55 -5.22
CA GLY A 34 11.36 2.39 -4.31
C GLY A 34 10.36 3.55 -4.47
N SER A 35 9.30 3.37 -5.27
CA SER A 35 8.00 4.12 -5.26
C SER A 35 7.28 4.20 -6.63
N SER A 36 7.82 3.65 -7.72
CA SER A 36 7.23 3.83 -9.07
C SER A 36 5.84 3.20 -9.30
N MET A 37 5.34 2.34 -8.38
CA MET A 37 4.08 1.62 -8.55
C MET A 37 2.85 2.55 -8.61
N TYR A 38 2.76 3.51 -7.69
CA TYR A 38 1.61 4.41 -7.60
C TYR A 38 1.58 5.44 -8.74
N ILE A 39 2.74 5.85 -9.24
CA ILE A 39 2.86 6.69 -10.44
C ILE A 39 2.35 5.91 -11.67
N ARG A 40 2.73 4.64 -11.81
CA ARG A 40 2.32 3.80 -12.97
C ARG A 40 0.82 3.57 -13.05
N VAL A 41 0.12 3.52 -11.92
CA VAL A 41 -1.35 3.40 -11.88
C VAL A 41 -2.05 4.77 -11.85
N GLY A 42 -1.30 5.87 -11.91
CA GLY A 42 -1.79 7.25 -11.88
C GLY A 42 -2.32 7.70 -10.52
N ALA A 43 -2.08 6.92 -9.45
CA ALA A 43 -2.44 7.28 -8.09
C ALA A 43 -1.53 8.36 -7.49
N ILE A 44 -0.38 8.60 -8.11
CA ILE A 44 0.48 9.76 -7.84
C ILE A 44 0.74 10.46 -9.18
N ASP A 45 0.55 11.78 -9.17
CA ASP A 45 0.93 12.69 -10.26
C ASP A 45 1.89 13.75 -9.71
N GLY A 46 3.16 13.67 -10.11
CA GLY A 46 4.23 14.47 -9.52
C GLY A 46 4.40 14.20 -8.02
N ASP A 47 4.13 15.21 -7.19
CA ASP A 47 4.13 15.15 -5.72
C ASP A 47 2.71 15.12 -5.12
N THR A 48 1.69 14.81 -5.94
CA THR A 48 0.29 14.85 -5.53
C THR A 48 -0.34 13.46 -5.58
N ILE A 49 -1.07 13.10 -4.52
CA ILE A 49 -1.89 11.87 -4.50
C ILE A 49 -3.19 12.14 -5.25
N VAL A 50 -3.64 11.17 -6.06
CA VAL A 50 -4.90 11.20 -6.80
C VAL A 50 -5.86 10.14 -6.21
N PRO A 51 -6.68 10.48 -5.19
CA PRO A 51 -7.53 9.50 -4.48
C PRO A 51 -8.49 8.76 -5.40
N ALA A 52 -9.02 9.43 -6.42
CA ALA A 52 -9.91 8.83 -7.41
C ALA A 52 -9.32 7.56 -8.05
N LYS A 53 -8.02 7.56 -8.33
CA LYS A 53 -7.32 6.40 -8.88
C LYS A 53 -7.16 5.29 -7.84
N LEU A 54 -6.86 5.64 -6.58
CA LEU A 54 -6.82 4.66 -5.49
C LEU A 54 -8.19 3.99 -5.27
N TYR A 55 -9.29 4.76 -5.30
CA TYR A 55 -10.63 4.18 -5.17
C TYR A 55 -10.96 3.21 -6.30
N SER A 56 -10.59 3.53 -7.54
CA SER A 56 -10.82 2.61 -8.68
C SER A 56 -10.09 1.28 -8.54
N LEU A 57 -8.94 1.24 -7.85
CA LEU A 57 -8.22 -0.01 -7.59
C LEU A 57 -8.93 -0.90 -6.57
N THR A 58 -9.88 -0.34 -5.81
CA THR A 58 -10.67 -1.08 -4.82
C THR A 58 -11.83 -1.86 -5.43
N ASP A 59 -12.23 -1.57 -6.67
CA ASP A 59 -13.44 -2.16 -7.29
C ASP A 59 -13.36 -3.68 -7.49
N LYS A 60 -12.14 -4.24 -7.46
CA LYS A 60 -11.91 -5.69 -7.50
C LYS A 60 -12.20 -6.40 -6.17
N PHE A 61 -12.35 -5.64 -5.08
CA PHE A 61 -12.52 -6.20 -3.75
C PHE A 61 -13.99 -6.44 -3.40
N PRO A 62 -14.29 -7.50 -2.63
CA PRO A 62 -15.59 -7.65 -1.99
C PRO A 62 -15.94 -6.45 -1.11
N THR A 63 -17.23 -6.14 -1.01
CA THR A 63 -17.75 -4.88 -0.44
C THR A 63 -17.25 -4.59 0.98
N ASP A 64 -17.11 -5.61 1.82
CA ASP A 64 -16.64 -5.47 3.20
C ASP A 64 -15.19 -4.99 3.28
N TYR A 65 -14.32 -5.55 2.43
CA TYR A 65 -12.92 -5.19 2.33
C TYR A 65 -12.72 -3.89 1.55
N GLN A 66 -13.50 -3.69 0.49
CA GLN A 66 -13.51 -2.46 -0.28
C GLN A 66 -13.75 -1.25 0.62
N HIS A 67 -14.72 -1.34 1.53
CA HIS A 67 -15.01 -0.28 2.49
C HIS A 67 -13.82 -0.02 3.44
N ALA A 68 -13.19 -1.06 3.97
CA ALA A 68 -12.00 -0.92 4.83
C ALA A 68 -10.84 -0.23 4.12
N VAL A 69 -10.59 -0.59 2.86
CA VAL A 69 -9.54 0.00 2.03
C VAL A 69 -9.87 1.45 1.66
N LYS A 70 -11.13 1.78 1.36
CA LYS A 70 -11.56 3.17 1.10
C LYS A 70 -11.31 4.09 2.31
N LEU A 71 -11.66 3.63 3.51
CA LEU A 71 -11.34 4.37 4.75
C LEU A 71 -9.83 4.53 4.97
N ALA A 72 -9.04 3.52 4.62
CA ALA A 72 -7.58 3.61 4.68
C ALA A 72 -7.04 4.66 3.69
N ILE A 73 -7.60 4.72 2.48
CA ILE A 73 -7.27 5.74 1.47
C ILE A 73 -7.57 7.14 2.01
N ASP A 74 -8.73 7.35 2.62
CA ASP A 74 -9.13 8.66 3.15
C ASP A 74 -8.17 9.16 4.23
N GLU A 75 -7.86 8.31 5.22
CA GLU A 75 -6.94 8.66 6.31
C GLU A 75 -5.51 8.92 5.82
N CYS A 76 -5.02 8.08 4.90
CA CYS A 76 -3.70 8.26 4.33
C CYS A 76 -3.61 9.50 3.44
N TYR A 77 -4.65 9.79 2.67
CA TYR A 77 -4.71 11.01 1.87
C TYR A 77 -4.68 12.26 2.74
N GLU A 78 -5.47 12.30 3.81
CA GLU A 78 -5.47 13.43 4.75
C GLU A 78 -4.11 13.61 5.41
N GLN A 79 -3.51 12.52 5.91
CA GLN A 79 -2.21 12.55 6.57
C GLN A 79 -1.08 12.98 5.63
N LEU A 80 -1.04 12.42 4.42
CA LEU A 80 0.05 12.64 3.48
C LEU A 80 -0.07 13.96 2.74
N SER A 81 -1.28 14.45 2.47
CA SER A 81 -1.46 15.78 1.87
C SER A 81 -0.94 16.90 2.79
N ARG A 82 -0.89 16.67 4.11
CA ARG A 82 -0.26 17.59 5.07
C ARG A 82 1.26 17.45 5.09
N SER A 83 1.78 16.23 5.08
CA SER A 83 3.22 15.95 5.15
C SER A 83 3.96 16.19 3.83
N PHE A 84 3.27 16.06 2.71
CA PHE A 84 3.77 16.21 1.34
C PHE A 84 2.90 17.24 0.58
N PRO A 85 3.00 18.53 0.93
CA PRO A 85 2.20 19.56 0.27
C PRO A 85 2.62 19.72 -1.21
N PRO A 86 1.66 20.01 -2.11
CA PRO A 86 1.93 20.19 -3.52
C PRO A 86 2.89 21.36 -3.78
N GLY A 87 3.79 21.20 -4.75
CA GLY A 87 4.78 22.22 -5.13
C GLY A 87 6.11 22.13 -4.36
N ARG A 88 6.23 21.23 -3.38
CA ARG A 88 7.51 20.85 -2.78
C ARG A 88 7.92 19.48 -3.33
N SER A 89 9.04 19.45 -4.07
CA SER A 89 9.54 18.21 -4.64
C SER A 89 10.08 17.30 -3.54
N PHE A 90 9.50 16.10 -3.43
CA PHE A 90 10.03 15.02 -2.60
C PHE A 90 10.56 13.87 -3.47
N GLN A 91 10.79 14.16 -4.75
CA GLN A 91 11.37 13.25 -5.71
C GLN A 91 12.86 13.14 -5.46
N THR A 92 13.34 11.90 -5.40
CA THR A 92 14.78 11.65 -5.47
C THR A 92 15.23 11.66 -6.93
N THR A 93 16.53 11.79 -7.18
CA THR A 93 17.14 11.79 -8.52
C THR A 93 16.80 10.54 -9.36
N SER A 94 16.31 9.46 -8.76
CA SER A 94 15.86 8.25 -9.45
C SER A 94 14.38 8.27 -9.90
N GLY A 95 13.68 9.41 -9.76
CA GLY A 95 12.25 9.51 -10.08
C GLY A 95 11.36 8.75 -9.11
N CYS A 96 11.93 8.30 -7.99
CA CYS A 96 11.23 7.60 -6.92
C CYS A 96 11.14 8.51 -5.70
N GLY A 97 9.98 9.15 -5.53
CA GLY A 97 9.73 10.05 -4.41
C GLY A 97 9.38 9.32 -3.12
N ALA A 98 9.79 9.90 -1.98
CA ALA A 98 9.42 9.39 -0.65
C ALA A 98 7.90 9.20 -0.50
N LEU A 99 7.11 10.04 -1.18
CA LEU A 99 5.65 10.00 -1.19
C LEU A 99 5.08 8.61 -1.52
N GLY A 100 5.61 7.93 -2.55
CA GLY A 100 5.03 6.64 -2.96
C GLY A 100 5.32 5.50 -1.98
N ALA A 101 6.49 5.53 -1.32
CA ALA A 101 6.80 4.57 -0.26
C ALA A 101 5.96 4.85 0.99
N THR A 102 5.85 6.11 1.41
CA THR A 102 5.03 6.48 2.57
C THR A 102 3.53 6.23 2.34
N LEU A 103 3.06 6.40 1.10
CA LEU A 103 1.70 6.03 0.72
C LEU A 103 1.45 4.53 0.84
N ASP A 104 2.38 3.69 0.37
CA ASP A 104 2.28 2.23 0.47
C ASP A 104 2.20 1.78 1.94
N ASP A 105 3.14 2.25 2.77
CA ASP A 105 3.21 1.93 4.19
C ASP A 105 1.94 2.36 4.93
N CYS A 106 1.46 3.58 4.65
CA CYS A 106 0.25 4.09 5.26
C CYS A 106 -0.97 3.23 4.87
N LEU A 107 -1.15 2.96 3.58
CA LEU A 107 -2.28 2.18 3.10
C LEU A 107 -2.26 0.77 3.66
N TRP A 108 -1.09 0.15 3.76
CA TRP A 108 -0.92 -1.16 4.36
C TRP A 108 -1.32 -1.14 5.84
N LEU A 109 -0.78 -0.20 6.63
CA LEU A 109 -1.07 -0.08 8.06
C LEU A 109 -2.56 0.20 8.32
N ARG A 110 -3.15 1.17 7.63
CA ARG A 110 -4.56 1.54 7.83
C ARG A 110 -5.52 0.46 7.35
N THR A 111 -5.23 -0.19 6.22
CA THR A 111 -6.03 -1.33 5.76
C THR A 111 -5.95 -2.49 6.74
N TYR A 112 -4.77 -2.73 7.31
CA TYR A 112 -4.57 -3.73 8.35
C TYR A 112 -5.42 -3.44 9.60
N GLU A 113 -5.38 -2.21 10.11
CA GLU A 113 -6.16 -1.77 11.28
C GLU A 113 -7.68 -1.88 11.06
N LYS A 114 -8.13 -1.66 9.82
CA LYS A 114 -9.55 -1.67 9.45
C LYS A 114 -10.02 -3.00 8.87
N CYS A 115 -9.15 -4.02 8.83
CA CYS A 115 -9.46 -5.30 8.22
C CYS A 115 -10.72 -5.94 8.88
N PRO A 116 -11.75 -6.30 8.10
CA PRO A 116 -12.97 -6.90 8.65
C PRO A 116 -12.69 -8.20 9.42
N ASN A 117 -13.39 -8.42 10.54
CA ASN A 117 -13.25 -9.66 11.33
C ASN A 117 -13.55 -10.93 10.51
N SER A 118 -14.44 -10.84 9.51
CA SER A 118 -14.77 -11.93 8.57
C SER A 118 -13.57 -12.43 7.77
N ARG A 119 -12.57 -11.57 7.54
CA ARG A 119 -11.35 -11.87 6.80
C ARG A 119 -10.16 -12.19 7.70
N TRP A 120 -10.35 -12.06 9.00
CA TRP A 120 -9.32 -12.36 9.97
C TRP A 120 -9.22 -13.86 10.15
N THR A 121 -8.13 -14.46 9.65
CA THR A 121 -7.76 -15.80 10.10
C THR A 121 -7.42 -15.71 11.58
N ALA A 122 -8.17 -16.37 12.45
CA ALA A 122 -7.86 -16.48 13.87
C ALA A 122 -6.57 -17.31 14.06
N SER A 123 -5.43 -16.68 13.85
CA SER A 123 -4.12 -17.24 14.17
C SER A 123 -3.45 -16.43 15.29
N PRO A 124 -2.59 -17.05 16.11
CA PRO A 124 -1.85 -16.34 17.15
C PRO A 124 -1.01 -15.18 16.61
N VAL A 125 -0.47 -15.30 15.40
CA VAL A 125 0.28 -14.26 14.69
C VAL A 125 -0.65 -13.08 14.37
N CYS A 126 -1.83 -13.36 13.83
CA CYS A 126 -2.82 -12.34 13.51
C CYS A 126 -3.25 -11.58 14.77
N ASN A 127 -3.65 -12.31 15.81
CA ASN A 127 -4.15 -11.72 17.03
C ASN A 127 -3.09 -10.85 17.73
N LYS A 128 -1.82 -11.25 17.74
CA LYS A 128 -0.73 -10.47 18.34
C LYS A 128 -0.45 -9.16 17.63
N VAL A 129 -0.44 -9.15 16.30
CA VAL A 129 -0.24 -7.91 15.53
C VAL A 129 -1.45 -6.98 15.67
N ARG A 130 -2.68 -7.51 15.74
CA ARG A 130 -3.89 -6.72 16.06
C ARG A 130 -3.89 -6.15 17.48
N GLN A 131 -3.24 -6.82 18.43
CA GLN A 131 -3.02 -6.33 19.79
C GLN A 131 -1.87 -5.30 19.87
N ARG A 132 -1.26 -4.92 18.73
CA ARG A 132 -0.09 -4.03 18.66
C ARG A 132 1.08 -4.49 19.54
N VAL A 133 1.20 -5.79 19.76
CA VAL A 133 2.33 -6.37 20.48
C VAL A 133 3.52 -6.41 19.51
N PRO A 134 4.64 -5.75 19.81
CA PRO A 134 5.84 -5.81 18.97
C PRO A 134 6.29 -7.26 18.81
N TYR A 135 6.69 -7.64 17.60
CA TYR A 135 7.39 -8.90 17.39
C TYR A 135 8.84 -8.73 17.85
N CYS A 136 9.28 -9.58 18.77
CA CYS A 136 10.69 -9.79 19.12
C CYS A 136 11.15 -11.12 18.53
#